data_AF-A0A1W9SU01-F1
#
_entry.id   AF-A0A1W9SU01-F1
#
_cell.length_a   1.000
_cell.length_b   1.000
_cell.length_c   1.000
_cell.angle_alpha   90.00
_cell.angle_beta   90.00
_cell.angle_gamma   90.00
#
_symmetry.space_group_name_H-M   'P 1'
#
loop_
_entity.id
_entity.type
_entity.pdbx_description
1 polymer ?
#
loop_
_entity_poly.entity_id
_entity_poly.type
_entity_poly.pdbx_seq_one_letter_code
_entity_poly.pdbx_strand_id
1 'polypeptide(L)'
;MKYILTFLAYFLVLIPVQSQNYAKIFDTDYKDAINYFKTNKATLSNGFRAYNIDLELASSTVFPERIRYSIVKDFFETAYLEVFYVENGSDEVDFSIGDFQIKPSFAEKVEFVVKYNPILKNKYTKLLYNNKLNIKQIRTTRVKRLKNLEYQIIYISAFCDIVKIKFRIENMPKNEKIKFYATAYNFGFDKSEKTIKNHINDMFFPYGGKYPGKQYSYSNISVYFYKSNFYSIFNAK
;
A
#
# COMPACT_ATOMS: atom_id res chain seq x y z
N MET A 1 -35.69 -47.24 32.11
CA MET A 1 -35.37 -45.91 32.68
C MET A 1 -33.87 -45.68 32.53
N LYS A 2 -33.49 -44.45 32.16
CA LYS A 2 -32.11 -43.90 32.02
C LYS A 2 -31.43 -44.06 30.66
N TYR A 3 -31.80 -43.14 29.77
CA TYR A 3 -30.91 -42.54 28.78
C TYR A 3 -29.69 -41.94 29.49
N ILE A 4 -28.49 -42.23 29.00
CA ILE A 4 -27.28 -41.45 29.33
C ILE A 4 -26.82 -40.84 28.01
N LEU A 5 -27.23 -39.59 27.78
CA LEU A 5 -26.60 -38.73 26.78
C LEU A 5 -25.28 -38.23 27.39
N THR A 6 -24.15 -38.68 26.84
CA THR A 6 -22.85 -38.05 27.06
C THR A 6 -22.71 -36.88 26.09
N PHE A 7 -22.88 -35.66 26.59
CA PHE A 7 -22.62 -34.44 25.84
C PHE A 7 -21.11 -34.16 25.86
N LEU A 8 -20.40 -34.51 24.78
CA LEU A 8 -18.99 -34.18 24.62
C LEU A 8 -18.87 -32.71 24.21
N ALA A 9 -18.68 -31.81 25.19
CA ALA A 9 -18.42 -30.41 24.92
C ALA A 9 -16.98 -30.26 24.37
N TYR A 10 -16.86 -30.11 23.05
CA TYR A 10 -15.61 -29.68 22.42
C TYR A 10 -15.39 -28.20 22.77
N PHE A 11 -14.59 -27.94 23.81
CA PHE A 11 -14.00 -26.62 24.02
C PHE A 11 -13.02 -26.36 22.88
N LEU A 12 -13.45 -25.57 21.89
CA LEU A 12 -12.55 -24.91 20.95
C LEU A 12 -11.67 -23.96 21.74
N VAL A 13 -10.50 -24.43 22.14
CA VAL A 13 -9.43 -23.56 22.63
C VAL A 13 -9.03 -22.69 21.45
N LEU A 14 -9.52 -21.45 21.44
CA LEU A 14 -9.02 -20.39 20.59
C LEU A 14 -7.57 -20.14 21.02
N ILE A 15 -6.63 -20.88 20.43
CA ILE A 15 -5.21 -20.58 20.55
C ILE A 15 -5.07 -19.15 20.03
N PRO A 16 -4.68 -18.17 20.87
CA PRO A 16 -4.46 -16.82 20.38
C PRO A 16 -3.37 -16.93 19.31
N VAL A 17 -3.71 -16.59 18.07
CA VAL A 17 -2.73 -16.46 16.99
C VAL A 17 -1.75 -15.40 17.46
N GLN A 18 -0.59 -15.83 17.94
CA GLN A 18 0.45 -14.92 18.37
C GLN A 18 0.83 -14.08 17.15
N SER A 19 0.62 -12.76 17.27
CA SER A 19 0.94 -11.85 16.19
C SER A 19 2.42 -12.00 15.86
N GLN A 20 2.73 -12.32 14.60
CA GLN A 20 4.10 -12.45 14.14
C GLN A 20 4.89 -11.16 14.42
N ASN A 21 6.09 -11.30 14.96
CA ASN A 21 6.99 -10.17 15.17
C ASN A 21 7.71 -9.85 13.85
N TYR A 22 7.09 -9.02 13.02
CA TYR A 22 7.65 -8.66 11.71
C TYR A 22 8.97 -7.89 11.82
N ALA A 23 9.19 -7.17 12.92
CA ALA A 23 10.46 -6.51 13.17
C ALA A 23 11.62 -7.50 13.33
N LYS A 24 11.36 -8.66 13.97
CA LYS A 24 12.36 -9.75 14.07
C LYS A 24 12.48 -10.54 12.76
N ILE A 25 11.38 -10.73 12.04
CA ILE A 25 11.35 -11.52 10.80
C ILE A 25 12.15 -10.86 9.68
N PHE A 26 11.94 -9.56 9.47
CA PHE A 26 12.60 -8.79 8.40
C PHE A 26 13.83 -8.02 8.90
N ASP A 27 14.12 -8.07 10.20
CA ASP A 27 15.29 -7.51 10.88
C ASP A 27 15.83 -6.19 10.29
N THR A 28 16.90 -6.26 9.49
CA THR A 28 17.56 -5.11 8.86
C THR A 28 16.62 -4.33 7.94
N ASP A 29 15.85 -5.03 7.10
CA ASP A 29 14.90 -4.40 6.17
C ASP A 29 13.78 -3.66 6.92
N TYR A 30 13.36 -4.20 8.07
CA TYR A 30 12.40 -3.53 8.94
C TYR A 30 13.00 -2.29 9.60
N LYS A 31 14.24 -2.37 10.09
CA LYS A 31 14.96 -1.23 10.68
C LYS A 31 15.15 -0.12 9.66
N ASP A 32 15.49 -0.46 8.41
CA ASP A 32 15.62 0.49 7.31
C ASP A 32 14.29 1.18 6.99
N ALA A 33 13.20 0.41 6.95
CA ALA A 33 11.86 0.97 6.81
C ALA A 33 11.53 1.95 7.94
N ILE A 34 11.79 1.59 9.20
CA ILE A 34 11.57 2.48 10.35
C ILE A 34 12.41 3.76 10.23
N ASN A 35 13.70 3.65 9.88
CA ASN A 35 14.58 4.79 9.71
C ASN A 35 14.10 5.71 8.59
N TYR A 36 13.63 5.16 7.47
CA TYR A 36 13.05 5.95 6.39
C TYR A 36 11.87 6.82 6.87
N PHE A 37 10.92 6.23 7.61
CA PHE A 37 9.76 6.97 8.11
C PHE A 37 10.14 8.00 9.18
N LYS A 38 11.17 7.74 9.99
CA LYS A 38 11.71 8.73 10.94
C LYS A 38 12.34 9.91 10.21
N THR A 39 13.23 9.66 9.26
CA THR A 39 13.93 10.70 8.49
C THR A 39 12.96 11.56 7.69
N ASN A 40 11.92 10.94 7.11
CA ASN A 40 10.95 11.64 6.27
C ASN A 40 9.67 12.07 7.02
N LYS A 41 9.65 11.98 8.35
CA LYS A 41 8.47 12.25 9.19
C LYS A 41 7.78 13.56 8.83
N ALA A 42 8.53 14.65 8.69
CA ALA A 42 7.99 15.97 8.39
C ALA A 42 7.35 16.02 7.00
N THR A 43 8.05 15.52 5.98
CA THR A 43 7.55 15.44 4.60
C THR A 43 6.28 14.61 4.50
N LEU A 44 6.25 13.44 5.13
CA LEU A 44 5.07 12.56 5.17
C LEU A 44 3.90 13.24 5.88
N SER A 45 4.15 13.79 7.08
CA SER A 45 3.11 14.43 7.90
C SER A 45 2.50 15.63 7.18
N ASN A 46 3.33 16.51 6.64
CA ASN A 46 2.88 17.72 5.95
C ASN A 46 2.24 17.39 4.60
N GLY A 47 2.82 16.45 3.86
CA GLY A 47 2.31 16.03 2.55
C GLY A 47 0.93 15.39 2.65
N PHE A 48 0.71 14.41 3.53
CA PHE A 48 -0.62 13.81 3.71
C PHE A 48 -1.63 14.81 4.30
N ARG A 49 -1.21 15.66 5.24
CA ARG A 49 -2.06 16.71 5.81
C ARG A 49 -2.52 17.72 4.76
N ALA A 50 -1.65 18.11 3.82
CA ALA A 50 -2.01 19.04 2.73
C ALA A 50 -3.15 18.51 1.84
N TYR A 51 -3.34 17.19 1.80
CA TYR A 51 -4.46 16.55 1.11
C TYR A 51 -5.55 16.04 2.05
N ASN A 52 -5.58 16.44 3.33
CA ASN A 52 -6.55 15.99 4.34
C ASN A 52 -6.62 14.45 4.46
N ILE A 53 -5.47 13.78 4.35
CA ILE A 53 -5.38 12.31 4.46
C ILE A 53 -4.93 11.92 5.87
N ASP A 54 -5.57 10.87 6.41
CA ASP A 54 -5.19 10.26 7.68
C ASP A 54 -3.77 9.68 7.57
N LEU A 55 -2.83 10.29 8.29
CA LEU A 55 -1.42 9.92 8.32
C LEU A 55 -1.19 8.51 8.85
N GLU A 56 -1.96 8.07 9.84
CA GLU A 56 -1.89 6.71 10.40
C GLU A 56 -2.21 5.69 9.31
N LEU A 57 -3.34 5.92 8.64
CA LEU A 57 -3.85 5.03 7.62
C LEU A 57 -2.91 4.96 6.42
N ALA A 58 -2.52 6.11 5.87
CA ALA A 58 -1.67 6.17 4.69
C ALA A 58 -0.28 5.60 4.96
N SER A 59 0.37 5.99 6.06
CA SER A 59 1.71 5.50 6.42
C SER A 59 1.71 3.99 6.65
N SER A 60 0.70 3.47 7.37
CA SER A 60 0.60 2.03 7.63
C SER A 60 0.32 1.24 6.36
N THR A 61 -0.46 1.80 5.44
CA THR A 61 -0.75 1.19 4.13
C THR A 61 0.51 0.98 3.31
N VAL A 62 1.42 1.97 3.26
CA VAL A 62 2.62 1.92 2.40
C VAL A 62 3.86 1.42 3.12
N PHE A 63 3.83 1.24 4.44
CA PHE A 63 4.98 0.78 5.21
C PHE A 63 5.61 -0.53 4.70
N PRO A 64 4.85 -1.59 4.34
CA PRO A 64 5.47 -2.82 3.85
C PRO A 64 6.28 -2.62 2.56
N GLU A 65 5.98 -1.61 1.73
CA GLU A 65 6.78 -1.31 0.55
C GLU A 65 8.18 -0.80 0.90
N ARG A 66 8.38 -0.17 2.07
CA ARG A 66 9.71 0.20 2.54
C ARG A 66 10.55 -1.01 2.96
N ILE A 67 9.91 -2.02 3.56
CA ILE A 67 10.57 -3.31 3.82
C ILE A 67 10.95 -3.94 2.47
N ARG A 68 9.98 -4.05 1.55
CA ARG A 68 10.21 -4.64 0.23
C ARG A 68 11.34 -3.92 -0.48
N TYR A 69 11.32 -2.59 -0.50
CA TYR A 69 12.35 -1.79 -1.14
C TYR A 69 13.74 -2.20 -0.69
N SER A 70 14.00 -2.34 0.62
CA SER A 70 15.32 -2.76 1.10
C SER A 70 15.70 -4.14 0.57
N ILE A 71 14.76 -5.09 0.58
CA ILE A 71 14.97 -6.47 0.06
C ILE A 71 15.35 -6.49 -1.42
N VAL A 72 14.76 -5.60 -2.23
CA VAL A 72 14.85 -5.66 -3.70
C VAL A 72 15.72 -4.57 -4.32
N LYS A 73 16.15 -3.56 -3.56
CA LYS A 73 16.94 -2.43 -4.05
C LYS A 73 18.24 -2.88 -4.72
N ASP A 74 18.89 -3.90 -4.14
CA ASP A 74 20.15 -4.43 -4.66
C ASP A 74 19.99 -5.19 -5.99
N PHE A 75 18.77 -5.59 -6.34
CA PHE A 75 18.45 -6.33 -7.56
C PHE A 75 18.05 -5.44 -8.75
N PHE A 76 17.79 -4.15 -8.52
CA PHE A 76 17.13 -3.31 -9.51
C PHE A 76 18.06 -2.31 -10.22
N GLU A 77 18.35 -2.59 -11.50
CA GLU A 77 18.61 -1.55 -12.49
C GLU A 77 17.28 -1.09 -13.12
N THR A 78 16.55 -0.18 -12.48
CA THR A 78 15.24 0.26 -12.97
C THR A 78 15.29 1.06 -14.27
N ALA A 79 16.47 1.57 -14.65
CA ALA A 79 16.61 2.45 -15.81
C ALA A 79 16.12 1.81 -17.12
N TYR A 80 16.43 0.53 -17.34
CA TYR A 80 15.97 -0.18 -18.54
C TYR A 80 14.45 -0.37 -18.55
N LEU A 81 13.87 -0.77 -17.42
CA LEU A 81 12.42 -0.95 -17.27
C LEU A 81 11.67 0.39 -17.43
N GLU A 82 12.25 1.49 -16.94
CA GLU A 82 11.73 2.85 -17.12
C GLU A 82 11.67 3.23 -18.61
N VAL A 83 12.75 2.99 -19.36
CA VAL A 83 12.79 3.23 -20.81
C VAL A 83 11.77 2.36 -21.54
N PHE A 84 11.73 1.07 -21.22
CA PHE A 84 10.82 0.12 -21.87
C PHE A 84 9.36 0.48 -21.60
N TYR A 85 9.03 0.98 -20.40
CA TYR A 85 7.71 1.49 -20.07
C TYR A 85 7.36 2.76 -20.83
N VAL A 86 8.29 3.70 -20.99
CA VAL A 86 8.04 4.92 -21.78
C VAL A 86 7.70 4.58 -23.22
N GLU A 87 8.42 3.64 -23.81
CA GLU A 87 8.24 3.20 -25.18
C GLU A 87 6.93 2.40 -25.35
N ASN A 88 6.67 1.43 -24.48
CA ASN A 88 5.64 0.42 -24.73
C ASN A 88 4.40 0.55 -23.83
N GLY A 89 4.55 1.02 -22.59
CA GLY A 89 3.47 1.19 -21.62
C GLY A 89 3.40 0.08 -20.58
N SER A 90 2.41 0.19 -19.70
CA SER A 90 2.24 -0.68 -18.53
C SER A 90 1.76 -2.09 -18.87
N ASP A 91 1.08 -2.29 -20.00
CA ASP A 91 0.66 -3.62 -20.47
C ASP A 91 1.86 -4.51 -20.82
N GLU A 92 2.97 -3.92 -21.27
CA GLU A 92 4.19 -4.64 -21.64
C GLU A 92 5.19 -4.73 -20.47
N VAL A 93 5.23 -3.71 -19.61
CA VAL A 93 6.14 -3.71 -18.45
C VAL A 93 5.58 -2.93 -17.27
N ASP A 94 5.39 -3.63 -16.16
CA ASP A 94 4.79 -3.09 -14.95
C ASP A 94 5.60 -3.47 -13.70
N PHE A 95 6.45 -2.55 -13.27
CA PHE A 95 7.41 -2.70 -12.19
C PHE A 95 7.22 -1.61 -11.14
N SER A 96 7.75 -1.82 -9.95
CA SER A 96 7.60 -0.89 -8.84
C SER A 96 8.67 0.21 -8.87
N ILE A 97 8.25 1.47 -8.71
CA ILE A 97 9.13 2.64 -8.76
C ILE A 97 9.07 3.41 -7.43
N GLY A 98 10.22 3.91 -6.98
CA GLY A 98 10.31 4.82 -5.85
C GLY A 98 10.15 4.14 -4.49
N ASP A 99 10.09 4.95 -3.44
CA ASP A 99 10.07 4.48 -2.06
C ASP A 99 8.84 3.68 -1.70
N PHE A 100 7.67 4.06 -2.22
CA PHE A 100 6.40 3.38 -2.03
C PHE A 100 6.15 2.31 -3.09
N GLN A 101 7.12 2.03 -3.97
CA GLN A 101 7.06 0.92 -4.92
C GLN A 101 5.80 0.96 -5.81
N ILE A 102 5.38 2.15 -6.22
CA ILE A 102 4.18 2.36 -7.02
C ILE A 102 4.42 1.86 -8.45
N LYS A 103 3.50 1.05 -8.95
CA LYS A 103 3.52 0.55 -10.33
C LYS A 103 2.96 1.58 -11.32
N PRO A 104 3.50 1.70 -12.55
CA PRO A 104 2.90 2.53 -13.59
C PRO A 104 1.42 2.24 -13.84
N SER A 105 1.01 0.97 -13.89
CA SER A 105 -0.40 0.60 -14.09
C SER A 105 -1.31 1.10 -12.95
N PHE A 106 -0.80 1.11 -11.71
CA PHE A 106 -1.51 1.66 -10.56
C PHE A 106 -1.68 3.17 -10.70
N ALA A 107 -0.61 3.88 -11.05
CA ALA A 107 -0.64 5.32 -11.22
C ALA A 107 -1.58 5.74 -12.36
N GLU A 108 -1.60 5.02 -13.47
CA GLU A 108 -2.54 5.22 -14.58
C GLU A 108 -4.00 5.10 -14.14
N LYS A 109 -4.33 4.07 -13.34
CA LYS A 109 -5.68 3.91 -12.78
C LYS A 109 -6.04 5.06 -11.84
N VAL A 110 -5.13 5.51 -10.99
CA VAL A 110 -5.36 6.64 -10.08
C VAL A 110 -5.63 7.91 -10.88
N GLU A 111 -4.77 8.23 -11.86
CA GLU A 111 -4.92 9.40 -12.72
C GLU A 111 -6.22 9.36 -13.52
N PHE A 112 -6.61 8.19 -14.03
CA PHE A 112 -7.87 8.01 -14.72
C PHE A 112 -9.06 8.36 -13.82
N VAL A 113 -9.12 7.79 -12.61
CA VAL A 113 -10.22 8.09 -11.68
C VAL A 113 -10.20 9.56 -11.25
N VAL A 114 -9.02 10.14 -11.00
CA VAL A 114 -8.87 11.57 -10.68
C VAL A 114 -9.38 12.45 -11.82
N LYS A 115 -9.06 12.13 -13.07
CA LYS A 115 -9.46 12.92 -14.25
C LYS A 115 -10.98 12.98 -14.41
N TYR A 116 -11.68 11.88 -14.12
CA TYR A 116 -13.12 11.76 -14.41
C TYR A 116 -14.03 11.93 -13.18
N ASN A 117 -13.49 11.98 -11.96
CA ASN A 117 -14.25 12.32 -10.77
C ASN A 117 -14.17 13.83 -10.47
N PRO A 118 -15.29 14.59 -10.46
CA PRO A 118 -15.25 16.05 -10.29
C PRO A 118 -14.59 16.55 -9.01
N ILE A 119 -14.78 15.82 -7.88
CA ILE A 119 -14.20 16.19 -6.59
C ILE A 119 -12.69 15.94 -6.61
N LEU A 120 -12.27 14.77 -7.08
CA LEU A 120 -10.85 14.39 -7.11
C LEU A 120 -10.07 15.22 -8.13
N LYS A 121 -10.68 15.55 -9.28
CA LYS A 121 -10.07 16.39 -10.32
C LYS A 121 -9.62 17.74 -9.77
N ASN A 122 -10.46 18.36 -8.94
CA ASN A 122 -10.16 19.66 -8.33
C ASN A 122 -9.13 19.55 -7.20
N LYS A 123 -9.15 18.45 -6.44
CA LYS A 123 -8.22 18.24 -5.32
C LYS A 123 -6.81 17.83 -5.77
N TYR A 124 -6.70 17.03 -6.82
CA TYR A 124 -5.45 16.42 -7.29
C TYR A 124 -5.01 16.95 -8.66
N THR A 125 -5.13 18.26 -8.88
CA THR A 125 -4.76 18.91 -10.16
C THR A 125 -3.33 18.61 -10.61
N LYS A 126 -2.39 18.42 -9.66
CA LYS A 126 -0.99 18.04 -9.94
C LYS A 126 -0.83 16.69 -10.66
N LEU A 127 -1.83 15.81 -10.60
CA LEU A 127 -1.81 14.52 -11.33
C LEU A 127 -2.35 14.63 -12.76
N LEU A 128 -3.03 15.73 -13.09
CA LEU A 128 -3.56 15.94 -14.44
C LEU A 128 -2.43 16.28 -15.42
N TYR A 129 -2.64 15.93 -16.68
CA TYR A 129 -1.73 16.23 -17.79
C TYR A 129 -2.29 17.33 -18.68
N ASN A 130 -1.39 18.09 -19.27
CA ASN A 130 -1.74 19.02 -20.35
C ASN A 130 -2.17 18.21 -21.59
N ASN A 131 -3.26 18.62 -22.24
CA ASN A 131 -3.82 17.96 -23.42
C ASN A 131 -2.89 17.98 -24.65
N LYS A 132 -1.83 18.80 -24.62
CA LYS A 132 -0.81 18.88 -25.69
C LYS A 132 0.28 17.80 -25.60
N LEU A 133 0.35 17.03 -24.51
CA LEU A 133 1.40 16.02 -24.36
C LEU A 133 1.05 14.74 -25.13
N ASN A 134 2.03 14.18 -25.83
CA ASN A 134 1.91 12.85 -26.41
C ASN A 134 2.07 11.74 -25.34
N ILE A 135 1.74 10.50 -25.69
CA ILE A 135 1.74 9.38 -24.74
C ILE A 135 3.12 9.12 -24.12
N LYS A 136 4.21 9.24 -24.89
CA LYS A 136 5.58 9.06 -24.38
C LYS A 136 5.97 10.15 -23.39
N GLN A 137 5.55 11.40 -23.63
CA GLN A 137 5.76 12.51 -22.70
C GLN A 137 4.97 12.32 -21.40
N ILE A 138 3.74 11.82 -21.50
CA ILE A 138 2.90 11.46 -20.34
C ILE A 138 3.59 10.37 -19.51
N ARG A 139 4.05 9.29 -20.15
CA ARG A 139 4.75 8.18 -19.49
C ARG A 139 6.07 8.61 -18.87
N THR A 140 6.88 9.41 -19.58
CA THR A 140 8.12 10.01 -19.05
C THR A 140 7.84 10.85 -17.80
N THR A 141 6.80 11.67 -17.85
CA THR A 141 6.38 12.48 -16.70
C THR A 141 5.93 11.60 -15.55
N ARG A 142 5.21 10.51 -15.82
CA ARG A 142 4.77 9.55 -14.80
C ARG A 142 5.97 8.94 -14.07
N VAL A 143 6.96 8.43 -14.80
CA VAL A 143 8.19 7.89 -14.20
C VAL A 143 8.87 8.92 -13.30
N LYS A 144 9.04 10.16 -13.78
CA LYS A 144 9.63 11.25 -12.97
C LYS A 144 8.84 11.50 -11.68
N ARG A 145 7.51 11.50 -11.75
CA ARG A 145 6.63 11.65 -10.58
C ARG A 145 6.78 10.47 -9.62
N LEU A 146 6.82 9.23 -10.11
CA LEU A 146 6.93 8.04 -9.25
C LEU A 146 8.29 7.93 -8.54
N LYS A 147 9.34 8.57 -9.06
CA LYS A 147 10.66 8.68 -8.40
C LYS A 147 10.73 9.79 -7.34
N ASN A 148 9.74 10.69 -7.31
CA ASN A 148 9.72 11.84 -6.41
C ASN A 148 8.79 11.57 -5.22
N LEU A 149 9.31 11.68 -3.99
CA LEU A 149 8.53 11.39 -2.78
C LEU A 149 7.27 12.24 -2.64
N GLU A 150 7.32 13.53 -2.96
CA GLU A 150 6.12 14.38 -2.87
C GLU A 150 5.03 13.90 -3.82
N TYR A 151 5.38 13.54 -5.05
CA TYR A 151 4.42 12.98 -5.99
C TYR A 151 3.91 11.60 -5.58
N GLN A 152 4.76 10.75 -5.01
CA GLN A 152 4.32 9.48 -4.42
C GLN A 152 3.29 9.72 -3.31
N ILE A 153 3.50 10.71 -2.43
CA ILE A 153 2.51 11.13 -1.43
C ILE A 153 1.19 11.59 -2.09
N ILE A 154 1.25 12.34 -3.20
CA ILE A 154 0.05 12.77 -3.95
C ILE A 154 -0.71 11.55 -4.51
N TYR A 155 -0.02 10.57 -5.11
CA TYR A 155 -0.66 9.35 -5.61
C TYR A 155 -1.32 8.54 -4.50
N ILE A 156 -0.62 8.33 -3.37
CA ILE A 156 -1.18 7.62 -2.23
C ILE A 156 -2.36 8.38 -1.65
N SER A 157 -2.29 9.71 -1.60
CA SER A 157 -3.40 10.55 -1.14
C SER A 157 -4.63 10.40 -2.03
N ALA A 158 -4.45 10.46 -3.35
CA ALA A 158 -5.52 10.27 -4.31
C ALA A 158 -6.11 8.85 -4.22
N PHE A 159 -5.26 7.83 -4.11
CA PHE A 159 -5.68 6.46 -3.86
C PHE A 159 -6.53 6.35 -2.58
N CYS A 160 -6.13 7.00 -1.49
CA CYS A 160 -6.86 6.90 -0.24
C CYS A 160 -8.28 7.47 -0.34
N ASP A 161 -8.44 8.59 -1.04
CA ASP A 161 -9.74 9.18 -1.32
C ASP A 161 -10.57 8.33 -2.30
N ILE A 162 -9.95 7.74 -3.33
CA ILE A 162 -10.62 6.81 -4.26
C ILE A 162 -11.22 5.64 -3.48
N VAL A 163 -10.44 5.01 -2.61
CA VAL A 163 -10.89 3.88 -1.77
C VAL A 163 -12.03 4.32 -0.86
N LYS A 164 -11.89 5.49 -0.21
CA LYS A 164 -12.93 6.05 0.68
C LYS A 164 -14.26 6.23 -0.07
N ILE A 165 -14.22 6.93 -1.21
CA ILE A 165 -15.41 7.23 -2.03
C ILE A 165 -16.04 5.95 -2.57
N LYS A 166 -15.22 5.02 -3.08
CA LYS A 166 -15.68 3.81 -3.74
C LYS A 166 -16.34 2.82 -2.78
N PHE A 167 -15.80 2.65 -1.57
CA PHE A 167 -16.21 1.57 -0.68
C PHE A 167 -16.94 2.03 0.59
N ARG A 168 -16.96 3.34 0.89
CA ARG A 168 -17.67 3.92 2.05
C ARG A 168 -17.34 3.22 3.39
N ILE A 169 -16.05 3.00 3.60
CA ILE A 169 -15.51 2.23 4.74
C ILE A 169 -15.11 3.08 5.93
N GLU A 170 -15.64 4.30 6.05
CA GLU A 170 -15.33 5.24 7.12
C GLU A 170 -15.64 4.68 8.52
N ASN A 171 -16.67 3.85 8.63
CA ASN A 171 -17.10 3.25 9.90
C ASN A 171 -16.35 1.96 10.25
N MET A 172 -15.45 1.46 9.39
CA MET A 172 -14.66 0.26 9.72
C MET A 172 -13.74 0.53 10.92
N PRO A 173 -13.59 -0.45 11.84
CA PRO A 173 -12.58 -0.42 12.89
C PRO A 173 -11.20 -0.14 12.30
N LYS A 174 -10.35 0.62 13.01
CA LYS A 174 -9.07 1.12 12.48
C LYS A 174 -8.18 0.01 11.91
N ASN A 175 -8.05 -1.13 12.60
CA ASN A 175 -7.25 -2.26 12.11
C ASN A 175 -7.82 -2.86 10.82
N GLU A 176 -9.14 -3.02 10.73
CA GLU A 176 -9.80 -3.54 9.52
C GLU A 176 -9.70 -2.57 8.36
N LYS A 177 -9.83 -1.27 8.65
CA LYS A 177 -9.62 -0.20 7.68
C LYS A 177 -8.19 -0.23 7.13
N ILE A 178 -7.19 -0.31 7.99
CA ILE A 178 -5.78 -0.44 7.56
C ILE A 178 -5.60 -1.69 6.71
N LYS A 179 -6.16 -2.84 7.12
CA LYS A 179 -6.08 -4.07 6.32
C LYS A 179 -6.69 -3.90 4.94
N PHE A 180 -7.88 -3.29 4.86
CA PHE A 180 -8.57 -3.07 3.60
C PHE A 180 -7.76 -2.16 2.67
N TYR A 181 -7.26 -1.03 3.17
CA TYR A 181 -6.43 -0.12 2.37
C TYR A 181 -5.13 -0.79 1.92
N ALA A 182 -4.45 -1.50 2.82
CA ALA A 182 -3.23 -2.25 2.51
C ALA A 182 -3.47 -3.30 1.42
N THR A 183 -4.56 -4.05 1.49
CA THR A 183 -4.92 -5.02 0.46
C THR A 183 -5.36 -4.35 -0.84
N ALA A 184 -6.15 -3.27 -0.80
CA ALA A 184 -6.54 -2.52 -2.00
C ALA A 184 -5.32 -1.91 -2.70
N TYR A 185 -4.30 -1.50 -1.95
CA TYR A 185 -3.04 -1.01 -2.49
C TYR A 185 -2.24 -2.12 -3.16
N ASN A 186 -2.04 -3.24 -2.46
CA ASN A 186 -1.17 -4.33 -2.90
C ASN A 186 -1.79 -5.24 -3.98
N PHE A 187 -3.11 -5.45 -3.93
CA PHE A 187 -3.86 -6.33 -4.83
C PHE A 187 -4.61 -5.60 -5.95
N GLY A 188 -4.98 -4.33 -5.71
CA GLY A 188 -5.65 -3.46 -6.68
C GLY A 188 -7.00 -2.93 -6.21
N PHE A 189 -7.15 -1.60 -6.18
CA PHE A 189 -8.37 -0.92 -5.77
C PHE A 189 -9.47 -0.93 -6.85
N ASP A 190 -9.14 -1.37 -8.07
CA ASP A 190 -10.12 -1.58 -9.13
C ASP A 190 -11.06 -2.77 -8.84
N LYS A 191 -10.66 -3.69 -7.96
CA LYS A 191 -11.45 -4.86 -7.58
C LYS A 191 -12.69 -4.52 -6.75
N SER A 192 -13.58 -5.50 -6.62
CA SER A 192 -14.78 -5.38 -5.78
C SER A 192 -14.41 -5.42 -4.29
N GLU A 193 -15.28 -4.87 -3.43
CA GLU A 193 -15.08 -4.89 -1.98
C GLU A 193 -14.94 -6.32 -1.45
N LYS A 194 -15.81 -7.23 -1.91
CA LYS A 194 -15.79 -8.66 -1.55
C LYS A 194 -14.47 -9.30 -1.94
N THR A 195 -13.98 -9.01 -3.15
CA THR A 195 -12.70 -9.52 -3.62
C THR A 195 -11.56 -9.03 -2.73
N ILE A 196 -11.49 -7.72 -2.46
CA ILE A 196 -10.45 -7.15 -1.59
C ILE A 196 -10.49 -7.81 -0.20
N LYS A 197 -11.68 -7.95 0.39
CA LYS A 197 -11.86 -8.60 1.70
C LYS A 197 -11.35 -10.05 1.71
N ASN A 198 -11.61 -10.81 0.65
CA ASN A 198 -11.15 -12.20 0.53
C ASN A 198 -9.61 -12.31 0.47
N HIS A 199 -8.92 -11.30 -0.06
CA HIS A 199 -7.46 -11.29 -0.18
C HIS A 199 -6.74 -10.62 1.01
N ILE A 200 -7.45 -10.27 2.09
CA ILE A 200 -6.85 -9.57 3.25
C ILE A 200 -5.71 -10.38 3.88
N ASN A 201 -5.91 -11.69 4.04
CA ASN A 201 -4.97 -12.54 4.77
C ASN A 201 -3.99 -13.28 3.84
N ASP A 202 -4.02 -13.01 2.53
CA ASP A 202 -3.15 -13.66 1.56
C ASP A 202 -1.68 -13.37 1.86
N MET A 203 -0.86 -14.42 1.77
CA MET A 203 0.56 -14.35 2.07
C MET A 203 1.36 -14.24 0.77
N PHE A 204 1.33 -13.05 0.16
CA PHE A 204 2.04 -12.75 -1.10
C PHE A 204 3.18 -11.75 -0.94
N PHE A 205 3.55 -11.39 0.29
CA PHE A 205 4.68 -10.51 0.56
C PHE A 205 5.94 -11.29 0.96
N PRO A 206 7.15 -10.93 0.48
CA PRO A 206 7.45 -9.78 -0.38
C PRO A 206 7.47 -10.08 -1.87
N TYR A 207 7.46 -11.35 -2.30
CA TYR A 207 7.81 -11.73 -3.69
C TYR A 207 6.61 -11.97 -4.62
N GLY A 208 5.38 -11.91 -4.12
CA GLY A 208 4.16 -12.10 -4.90
C GLY A 208 3.68 -13.55 -4.95
N GLY A 209 2.43 -13.76 -5.34
CA GLY A 209 1.73 -15.06 -5.18
C GLY A 209 2.26 -16.24 -6.00
N LYS A 210 3.23 -16.03 -6.89
CA LYS A 210 3.89 -17.11 -7.64
C LYS A 210 5.16 -17.65 -6.96
N TYR A 211 5.67 -16.95 -5.94
CA TYR A 211 6.90 -17.36 -5.26
C TYR A 211 6.62 -18.49 -4.25
N PRO A 212 7.32 -19.64 -4.34
CA PRO A 212 7.02 -20.81 -3.50
C PRO A 212 7.59 -20.74 -2.08
N GLY A 213 8.49 -19.79 -1.80
CA GLY A 213 9.14 -19.67 -0.50
C GLY A 213 8.25 -19.02 0.56
N LYS A 214 8.82 -18.76 1.74
CA LYS A 214 8.10 -18.19 2.88
C LYS A 214 7.61 -16.78 2.56
N GLN A 215 6.31 -16.57 2.75
CA GLN A 215 5.65 -15.29 2.52
C GLN A 215 4.77 -14.89 3.70
N TYR A 216 4.34 -13.63 3.69
CA TYR A 216 3.61 -12.98 4.77
C TYR A 216 2.46 -12.17 4.23
N SER A 217 1.48 -11.88 5.08
CA SER A 217 0.35 -11.03 4.72
C SER A 217 0.76 -9.55 4.78
N TYR A 218 0.66 -8.88 3.63
CA TYR A 218 0.90 -7.45 3.49
C TYR A 218 0.08 -6.63 4.51
N SER A 219 -1.21 -6.96 4.63
CA SER A 219 -2.15 -6.27 5.52
C SER A 219 -1.81 -6.46 7.01
N ASN A 220 -1.30 -7.64 7.39
CA ASN A 220 -0.88 -7.91 8.76
C ASN A 220 0.42 -7.14 9.11
N ILE A 221 1.34 -6.99 8.17
CA ILE A 221 2.55 -6.15 8.36
C ILE A 221 2.14 -4.68 8.58
N SER A 222 1.20 -4.17 7.77
CA SER A 222 0.66 -2.81 7.94
C SER A 222 0.05 -2.58 9.33
N VAL A 223 -0.77 -3.52 9.82
CA VAL A 223 -1.36 -3.42 11.17
C VAL A 223 -0.31 -3.53 12.26
N TYR A 224 0.72 -4.36 12.07
CA TYR A 224 1.81 -4.48 13.03
C TYR A 224 2.57 -3.16 13.17
N PHE A 225 2.96 -2.53 12.06
CA PHE A 225 3.61 -1.21 12.08
C PHE A 225 2.75 -0.16 12.79
N TYR A 226 1.45 -0.11 12.47
CA TYR A 226 0.51 0.80 13.11
C TYR A 226 0.54 0.67 14.64
N LYS A 227 0.45 -0.58 15.14
CA LYS A 227 0.40 -0.85 16.58
C LYS A 227 1.74 -0.67 17.30
N SER A 228 2.83 -1.03 16.64
CA SER A 228 4.14 -1.17 17.30
C SER A 228 5.04 0.05 17.12
N ASN A 229 4.87 0.84 16.05
CA ASN A 229 5.87 1.84 15.66
C ASN A 229 5.30 3.19 15.24
N PHE A 230 4.06 3.26 14.74
CA PHE A 230 3.53 4.50 14.20
C PHE A 230 3.61 5.66 15.21
N TYR A 231 3.08 5.46 16.42
CA TYR A 231 3.03 6.52 17.43
C TYR A 231 4.42 6.91 17.95
N SER A 232 5.36 5.98 18.06
CA SER A 232 6.73 6.31 18.49
C SER A 232 7.50 7.11 17.43
N ILE A 233 7.13 7.00 16.15
CA ILE A 233 7.70 7.83 15.08
C ILE A 233 6.99 9.18 15.04
N PHE A 234 5.67 9.18 14.90
CA PHE A 234 4.92 10.39 14.54
C PHE A 234 4.51 11.25 15.74
N ASN A 235 4.43 10.70 16.95
CA ASN A 235 4.08 11.44 18.16
C ASN A 235 5.27 11.70 19.10
N ALA A 236 6.49 11.25 18.75
CA ALA A 236 7.69 11.68 19.47
C ALA A 236 7.85 13.21 19.32
N LYS A 237 7.91 13.89 20.47
CA LYS A 237 8.18 15.32 20.59
C LYS A 237 9.59 15.64 20.10
#